data_AF-A0AAE0VB28-F1
#
_entry.id   AF-A0AAE0VB28-F1
#
_cell.length_a   1.000
_cell.length_b   1.000
_cell.length_c   1.000
_cell.angle_alpha   90.00
_cell.angle_beta   90.00
_cell.angle_gamma   90.00
#
_symmetry.space_group_name_H-M   'P 1'
#
loop_
_entity.id
_entity.type
_entity.pdbx_description
1 polymer ?
#
loop_
_entity_poly.entity_id
_entity_poly.type
_entity_poly.pdbx_seq_one_letter_code
_entity_poly.pdbx_strand_id
1 'polypeptide(L)'
;MAEAAKNSHYIKENKFGLGRPYLTVPSHGLPGASSFYAKPLVHLDFPSFGESAETADVLNFLEQCDNFLDIWPLPNAELLGTLSTVLRGPALSWWKAERAKTRRPSRRPLCQHFS
;
A
#
# COMPACT_ATOMS: atom_id res chain seq x y z
N MET A 1 25.85 -5.16 -48.15
CA MET A 1 24.76 -5.68 -47.29
C MET A 1 24.64 -4.68 -46.14
N ALA A 2 23.96 -3.53 -46.27
CA ALA A 2 22.54 -3.25 -46.55
C ALA A 2 21.59 -3.80 -45.47
N GLU A 3 20.68 -2.91 -45.02
CA GLU A 3 19.52 -3.04 -44.09
C GLU A 3 19.80 -2.41 -42.69
N ALA A 4 19.44 -1.16 -42.30
CA ALA A 4 18.27 -0.29 -42.53
C ALA A 4 16.94 -1.01 -42.19
N ALA A 5 16.04 -0.61 -41.30
CA ALA A 5 15.66 0.65 -40.68
C ALA A 5 14.62 0.27 -39.58
N LYS A 6 14.30 1.10 -38.58
CA LYS A 6 13.22 2.12 -38.60
C LYS A 6 13.16 2.69 -37.16
N ASN A 7 13.34 4.00 -36.95
CA ASN A 7 12.28 5.02 -36.92
C ASN A 7 11.31 4.77 -35.74
N SER A 8 10.92 5.68 -34.85
CA SER A 8 11.10 7.11 -34.63
C SER A 8 10.26 7.39 -33.38
N HIS A 9 10.73 8.19 -32.43
CA HIS A 9 9.78 9.02 -31.68
C HIS A 9 10.43 10.34 -31.27
N TYR A 10 9.92 11.38 -31.90
CA TYR A 10 10.21 12.79 -31.77
C TYR A 10 10.32 13.25 -30.30
N ILE A 11 11.51 13.72 -29.88
CA ILE A 11 11.59 14.73 -28.83
C ILE A 11 11.45 16.08 -29.54
N LYS A 12 10.24 16.63 -29.49
CA LYS A 12 9.93 17.95 -30.03
C LYS A 12 10.45 18.98 -29.04
N GLU A 13 11.63 19.50 -29.33
CA GLU A 13 12.25 20.67 -28.70
C GLU A 13 11.25 21.84 -28.73
N ASN A 14 10.73 22.25 -27.58
CA ASN A 14 9.90 23.44 -27.48
C ASN A 14 10.67 24.53 -26.74
N LYS A 15 11.38 25.35 -27.51
CA LYS A 15 11.92 26.64 -27.07
C LYS A 15 10.75 27.57 -26.73
N PHE A 16 10.65 27.97 -25.47
CA PHE A 16 10.10 29.28 -25.10
C PHE A 16 11.11 29.99 -24.21
N GLY A 17 11.70 31.04 -24.77
CA GLY A 17 12.63 31.91 -24.06
C GLY A 17 11.90 32.90 -23.16
N LEU A 18 12.74 33.53 -22.34
CA LEU A 18 12.58 34.85 -21.71
C LEU A 18 11.56 34.95 -20.58
N GLY A 19 12.05 35.35 -19.41
CA GLY A 19 11.27 36.27 -18.57
C GLY A 19 11.31 36.05 -17.05
N ARG A 20 12.43 36.44 -16.44
CA ARG A 20 12.58 37.07 -15.10
C ARG A 20 12.07 36.40 -13.81
N PRO A 21 12.81 36.58 -12.69
CA PRO A 21 12.45 36.12 -11.35
C PRO A 21 11.49 37.09 -10.63
N TYR A 22 10.93 36.61 -9.52
CA TYR A 22 10.14 37.31 -8.48
C TYR A 22 8.62 37.43 -8.70
N LEU A 23 7.86 36.57 -8.00
CA LEU A 23 6.56 36.89 -7.39
C LEU A 23 6.47 36.10 -6.07
N THR A 24 6.84 36.72 -4.96
CA THR A 24 5.92 37.16 -3.89
C THR A 24 4.85 36.11 -3.58
N VAL A 25 5.03 35.40 -2.47
CA VAL A 25 3.97 34.68 -1.77
C VAL A 25 3.06 35.73 -1.11
N PRO A 26 1.75 35.68 -1.39
CA PRO A 26 0.81 35.74 -0.30
C PRO A 26 -0.32 34.73 -0.56
N SER A 27 -0.43 33.72 0.29
CA SER A 27 -1.66 32.93 0.36
C SER A 27 -2.07 32.83 1.80
N HIS A 28 -3.00 33.72 2.13
CA HIS A 28 -3.85 33.63 3.30
C HIS A 28 -4.63 32.32 3.25
N GLY A 29 -4.62 31.61 4.38
CA GLY A 29 -5.73 30.81 4.86
C GLY A 29 -6.08 29.53 4.11
N LEU A 30 -5.65 28.39 4.67
CA LEU A 30 -6.47 27.19 4.69
C LEU A 30 -6.46 26.58 6.10
N PRO A 31 -7.60 26.59 6.81
CA PRO A 31 -7.80 25.86 8.04
C PRO A 31 -8.23 24.43 7.69
N GLY A 32 -7.33 23.48 7.92
CA GLY A 32 -7.62 22.07 7.78
C GLY A 32 -6.46 21.31 8.37
N ALA A 33 -6.65 20.78 9.57
CA ALA A 33 -5.70 19.89 10.22
C ALA A 33 -5.61 18.60 9.38
N SER A 34 -4.85 18.65 8.28
CA SER A 34 -4.23 17.45 7.74
C SER A 34 -3.15 17.12 8.75
N SER A 35 -3.35 16.06 9.52
CA SER A 35 -2.29 15.43 10.30
C SER A 35 -1.12 15.23 9.34
N PHE A 36 -0.15 16.14 9.39
CA PHE A 36 1.13 15.93 8.77
C PHE A 36 1.75 14.85 9.63
N TYR A 37 1.45 13.61 9.26
CA TYR A 37 2.26 12.45 9.56
C TYR A 37 3.68 12.82 9.11
N ALA A 38 4.42 13.41 10.04
CA ALA A 38 5.79 13.85 9.82
C ALA A 38 6.53 12.59 9.40
N LYS A 39 6.88 12.50 8.12
CA LYS A 39 7.55 11.33 7.59
C LYS A 39 8.81 11.13 8.44
N PRO A 40 8.94 10.04 9.20
CA PRO A 40 10.01 9.92 10.17
C PRO A 40 11.31 9.88 9.38
N LEU A 41 12.37 10.47 9.94
CA LEU A 41 13.71 10.46 9.34
C LEU A 41 14.26 9.04 9.17
N VAL A 42 13.62 8.03 9.78
CA VAL A 42 13.86 6.61 9.57
C VAL A 42 12.69 6.00 8.79
N HIS A 43 12.98 5.43 7.62
CA HIS A 43 11.99 4.75 6.80
C HIS A 43 11.72 3.38 7.44
N LEU A 44 10.70 3.29 8.28
CA LEU A 44 10.20 2.01 8.76
C LEU A 44 9.36 1.42 7.63
N ASP A 45 9.76 0.24 7.15
CA ASP A 45 8.94 -0.55 6.23
C ASP A 45 8.15 -1.57 7.05
N PHE A 46 6.94 -1.89 6.59
CA PHE A 46 6.13 -2.88 7.28
C PHE A 46 6.77 -4.26 7.10
N PRO A 47 7.03 -5.02 8.19
CA PRO A 47 7.73 -6.29 8.09
C PRO A 47 6.97 -7.26 7.18
N SER A 48 7.68 -8.19 6.51
CA SER A 48 7.08 -9.20 5.63
C SER A 48 7.29 -10.62 6.15
N PHE A 49 6.31 -11.50 5.96
CA PHE A 49 6.32 -12.87 6.48
C PHE A 49 5.76 -13.89 5.48
N GLY A 50 6.33 -15.09 5.40
CA GLY A 50 5.77 -16.17 4.59
C GLY A 50 6.76 -17.20 4.03
N GLU A 51 8.04 -17.09 4.39
CA GLU A 51 9.10 -18.02 3.97
C GLU A 51 9.35 -19.12 5.02
N SER A 52 9.19 -18.79 6.30
CA SER A 52 9.37 -19.71 7.43
C SER A 52 8.03 -20.07 8.07
N ALA A 53 7.92 -21.30 8.58
CA ALA A 53 6.83 -21.73 9.46
C ALA A 53 7.29 -21.90 10.92
N GLU A 54 8.50 -21.45 11.23
CA GLU A 54 9.06 -21.56 12.59
C GLU A 54 8.36 -20.59 13.53
N THR A 55 8.01 -21.08 14.73
CA THR A 55 7.28 -20.29 15.73
C THR A 55 8.06 -19.04 16.15
N ALA A 56 9.38 -19.10 16.21
CA ALA A 56 10.22 -17.97 16.56
C ALA A 56 10.10 -16.82 15.53
N ASP A 57 10.12 -17.15 14.23
CA ASP A 57 9.94 -16.17 13.16
C ASP A 57 8.55 -15.54 13.17
N VAL A 58 7.52 -16.34 13.48
CA VAL A 58 6.14 -15.85 13.61
C VAL A 58 6.04 -14.83 14.75
N LEU A 59 6.62 -15.14 15.91
CA LEU A 59 6.59 -14.25 17.08
C LEU A 59 7.38 -12.97 16.82
N ASN A 60 8.55 -13.07 16.19
CA ASN A 60 9.35 -11.91 15.81
C ASN A 60 8.61 -11.01 14.81
N PHE A 61 7.92 -11.59 13.82
CA PHE A 61 7.08 -10.83 12.90
C PHE A 61 5.96 -10.08 13.62
N LEU A 62 5.27 -10.73 14.57
CA LEU A 62 4.20 -10.09 15.34
C LEU A 62 4.72 -8.93 16.20
N GLU A 63 5.88 -9.12 16.85
CA GLU A 63 6.54 -8.06 17.62
C GLU A 63 6.92 -6.86 16.73
N GLN A 64 7.45 -7.12 15.53
CA GLN A 64 7.76 -6.06 14.58
C GLN A 64 6.51 -5.31 14.09
N CYS A 65 5.40 -6.01 13.86
CA CYS A 65 4.13 -5.37 13.55
C CYS A 65 3.63 -4.48 14.69
N ASP A 66 3.73 -4.95 15.94
CA ASP A 66 3.30 -4.18 17.12
C ASP A 66 4.13 -2.91 17.29
N ASN A 67 5.46 -3.03 17.22
CA ASN A 67 6.39 -1.90 17.25
C ASN A 67 6.14 -0.89 16.12
N PHE A 68 5.80 -1.37 14.92
CA PHE A 68 5.47 -0.49 13.80
C PHE A 68 4.17 0.27 14.06
N LEU A 69 3.13 -0.42 14.55
CA LEU A 69 1.81 0.16 14.79
C LEU A 69 1.77 1.11 15.99
N ASP A 70 2.66 0.94 16.97
CA ASP A 70 2.85 1.87 18.08
C ASP A 70 3.30 3.26 17.59
N ILE A 71 4.24 3.27 16.64
CA ILE A 71 4.77 4.51 16.04
C ILE A 71 3.83 5.04 14.95
N TRP A 72 3.23 4.14 14.15
CA TRP A 72 2.37 4.44 13.01
C TRP A 72 1.05 3.67 13.07
N PRO A 73 0.08 4.15 13.86
CA PRO A 73 -1.21 3.49 13.97
C PRO A 73 -1.94 3.52 12.63
N LEU A 74 -2.15 2.34 12.05
CA LEU A 74 -2.91 2.16 10.82
C LEU A 74 -4.38 1.88 11.13
N PRO A 75 -5.33 2.54 10.45
CA PRO A 75 -6.73 2.20 10.58
C PRO A 75 -7.00 0.78 10.05
N ASN A 76 -7.99 0.08 10.62
CA ASN A 76 -8.27 -1.33 10.29
C ASN A 76 -8.35 -1.63 8.79
N ALA A 77 -8.96 -0.75 7.99
CA ALA A 77 -9.08 -0.97 6.55
C ALA A 77 -7.71 -1.01 5.84
N GLU A 78 -6.81 -0.11 6.21
CA GLU A 78 -5.45 -0.02 5.68
C GLU A 78 -4.59 -1.19 6.18
N LEU A 79 -4.67 -1.52 7.48
CA LEU A 79 -3.97 -2.68 8.05
C LEU A 79 -4.34 -3.98 7.33
N LEU A 80 -5.62 -4.20 7.04
CA LEU A 80 -6.09 -5.36 6.28
C LEU A 80 -5.57 -5.36 4.83
N GLY A 81 -5.35 -4.18 4.24
CA GLY A 81 -4.70 -4.01 2.95
C GLY A 81 -3.21 -4.38 3.01
N THR A 82 -2.49 -3.84 3.99
CA THR A 82 -1.07 -4.12 4.25
C THR A 82 -0.81 -5.59 4.50
N LEU A 83 -1.64 -6.29 5.28
CA LEU A 83 -1.50 -7.73 5.49
C LEU A 83 -1.58 -8.53 4.17
N SER A 84 -2.28 -8.03 3.15
CA SER A 84 -2.30 -8.67 1.83
C SER A 84 -1.03 -8.42 0.99
N THR A 85 -0.18 -7.46 1.36
CA THR A 85 1.09 -7.16 0.66
C THR A 85 2.30 -7.74 1.39
N VAL A 86 2.25 -7.81 2.73
CA VAL A 86 3.39 -8.23 3.54
C VAL A 86 3.43 -9.73 3.80
N LEU A 87 2.28 -10.40 3.74
CA LEU A 87 2.23 -11.86 3.79
C LEU A 87 2.61 -12.43 2.43
N ARG A 88 3.38 -13.52 2.44
CA ARG A 88 3.86 -14.25 1.26
C ARG A 88 3.52 -15.74 1.38
N GLY A 89 3.65 -16.45 0.26
CA GLY A 89 3.57 -17.92 0.23
C GLY A 89 2.30 -18.51 0.88
N PRO A 90 2.45 -19.54 1.75
CA PRO A 90 1.33 -20.18 2.44
C PRO A 90 0.53 -19.23 3.33
N ALA A 91 1.20 -18.29 4.00
CA ALA A 91 0.56 -17.33 4.89
C ALA A 91 -0.39 -16.39 4.14
N LEU A 92 0.04 -15.89 2.97
CA LEU A 92 -0.81 -15.08 2.10
C LEU A 92 -2.03 -15.87 1.58
N SER A 93 -1.81 -17.14 1.23
CA SER A 93 -2.87 -18.02 0.72
C SER A 93 -3.95 -18.25 1.78
N TRP A 94 -3.54 -18.53 3.02
CA TRP A 94 -4.44 -18.62 4.17
C TRP A 94 -5.18 -17.30 4.41
N TRP A 95 -4.47 -16.17 4.42
CA TRP A 95 -5.06 -14.85 4.64
C TRP A 95 -6.15 -14.51 3.61
N LYS A 96 -5.92 -14.80 2.33
CA LYS A 96 -6.92 -14.59 1.27
C LYS A 96 -8.16 -15.46 1.48
N ALA A 97 -7.98 -16.72 1.85
CA ALA A 97 -9.10 -17.63 2.14
C ALA A 97 -9.90 -17.15 3.36
N GLU A 98 -9.23 -16.71 4.42
CA GLU A 98 -9.87 -16.22 5.64
C GLU A 98 -10.66 -14.93 5.39
N ARG A 99 -10.07 -13.95 4.69
CA ARG A 99 -10.77 -12.72 4.29
C ARG A 99 -12.01 -12.98 3.46
N ALA A 100 -11.99 -14.01 2.61
CA ALA A 100 -13.14 -14.40 1.82
C ALA A 100 -14.28 -14.96 2.68
N LYS A 101 -13.98 -15.60 3.83
CA LYS A 101 -15.00 -16.04 4.79
C LYS A 101 -15.66 -14.85 5.48
N THR A 102 -14.87 -13.89 5.97
CA THR A 102 -15.41 -12.70 6.65
C THR A 102 -16.31 -11.86 5.74
N ARG A 103 -16.03 -11.85 4.43
CA ARG A 103 -16.84 -11.14 3.42
C ARG A 103 -18.06 -11.92 2.94
N ARG A 104 -18.14 -13.22 3.20
CA ARG A 104 -19.34 -13.99 2.86
C ARG A 104 -20.34 -13.83 4.00
N PRO A 105 -21.45 -13.11 3.81
CA PRO A 105 -22.57 -13.26 4.73
C PRO A 105 -22.89 -14.75 4.76
N SER A 106 -22.98 -15.30 5.97
CA SER A 106 -23.39 -16.69 6.22
C SER A 106 -24.51 -17.04 5.24
N ARG A 107 -24.18 -17.83 4.20
CA ARG A 107 -25.21 -18.43 3.36
C ARG A 107 -25.83 -19.49 4.23
N ARG A 108 -26.79 -19.09 5.06
CA ARG A 108 -27.75 -20.05 5.61
C ARG A 108 -28.36 -20.74 4.39
N PRO A 109 -28.29 -22.07 4.25
CA PRO A 109 -29.11 -22.74 3.27
C PRO A 109 -30.55 -22.43 3.65
N LEU A 110 -31.24 -21.64 2.83
CA LEU A 110 -32.68 -21.43 2.96
C LEU A 110 -33.37 -22.69 2.42
N CYS A 111 -33.26 -23.78 3.18
CA CYS A 111 -34.04 -24.99 2.98
C CYS A 111 -35.10 -25.06 4.09
N GLN A 112 -36.17 -24.29 3.93
CA GLN A 112 -37.48 -24.51 4.56
C GLN A 112 -38.47 -24.05 3.48
N HIS A 113 -39.29 -24.89 2.86
CA HIS A 113 -40.22 -25.83 3.45
C HIS A 113 -40.57 -26.89 2.39
N PHE A 114 -40.48 -28.17 2.73
CA PHE A 114 -41.28 -29.21 2.08
C PHE A 114 -42.68 -29.12 2.68
N SER A 115 -43.68 -28.74 1.90
CA SER A 115 -45.08 -29.23 1.91
C SER A 115 -45.91 -28.40 0.95
#